data_AF-A0A352ANZ2-F1
#
_entry.id   AF-A0A352ANZ2-F1
#
_cell.length_a   1.000
_cell.length_b   1.000
_cell.length_c   1.000
_cell.angle_alpha   90.00
_cell.angle_beta   90.00
_cell.angle_gamma   90.00
#
_symmetry.space_group_name_H-M   'P 1'
#
loop_
_entity.id
_entity.type
_entity.pdbx_description
1 polymer ?
#
loop_
_entity_poly.entity_id
_entity_poly.type
_entity_poly.pdbx_seq_one_letter_code
_entity_poly.pdbx_strand_id
1 'polypeptide(L)' 'MEEIIVTDRIYLITHIRRNLLIVMYTSEKDWLFRAINAEGEVLQEQTGFETAMAAEKAGRNWLG' A
#
# COMPACT_ATOMS: atom_id res chain seq x y z
N MET A 1 -6.46 25.55 16.81
CA MET A 1 -6.59 24.55 15.72
C MET A 1 -6.06 23.26 16.29
N GLU A 2 -6.88 22.22 16.37
CA GLU A 2 -6.36 20.87 16.64
C GLU A 2 -5.63 20.38 15.38
N GLU A 3 -4.38 19.98 15.55
CA GLU A 3 -3.61 19.33 14.52
C GLU A 3 -4.13 17.89 14.42
N ILE A 4 -4.87 17.59 13.35
CA ILE A 4 -5.30 16.21 13.09
C ILE A 4 -4.05 15.46 12.62
N ILE A 5 -3.41 14.73 13.54
CA ILE A 5 -2.35 13.79 13.20
C ILE A 5 -3.00 12.65 12.41
N VAL A 6 -2.95 12.72 11.09
CA VAL A 6 -3.29 11.58 10.24
C VAL A 6 -2.12 10.61 10.37
N THR A 7 -2.33 9.49 11.05
CA THR A 7 -1.37 8.39 11.06
C THR A 7 -1.61 7.51 9.85
N ASP A 8 -0.54 6.91 9.31
CA ASP A 8 -0.65 5.91 8.25
C ASP A 8 -1.56 4.75 8.72
N ARG A 9 -2.41 4.26 7.82
CA ARG A 9 -3.37 3.18 8.10
C ARG A 9 -3.25 2.09 7.06
N ILE A 10 -3.13 0.86 7.52
CA ILE A 10 -3.17 -0.30 6.65
C ILE A 10 -4.65 -0.62 6.35
N TYR A 11 -4.99 -0.67 5.06
CA TYR A 11 -6.32 -1.05 4.58
C TYR A 11 -6.39 -2.53 4.21
N LEU A 12 -5.33 -3.05 3.57
CA LEU A 12 -5.25 -4.45 3.16
C LEU A 12 -3.83 -4.97 3.34
N ILE A 13 -3.72 -6.20 3.83
CA ILE A 13 -2.53 -7.03 3.67
C ILE A 13 -3.00 -8.31 3.02
N THR A 14 -2.43 -8.67 1.87
CA THR A 14 -2.75 -9.91 1.19
C THR A 14 -1.49 -10.58 0.68
N HIS A 15 -1.47 -11.90 0.74
CA HIS A 15 -0.37 -12.70 0.23
C HIS A 15 -0.64 -13.06 -1.23
N ILE A 16 0.32 -12.78 -2.10
CA ILE A 16 0.29 -13.08 -3.54
C ILE A 16 1.58 -13.82 -3.88
N ARG A 17 1.46 -15.13 -4.15
CA ARG A 17 2.56 -16.06 -4.45
C ARG A 17 3.61 -16.17 -3.34
N ARG A 18 4.67 -15.36 -3.39
CA ARG A 18 5.77 -15.33 -2.40
C ARG A 18 5.93 -13.94 -1.78
N ASN A 19 5.05 -13.01 -2.13
CA ASN A 19 5.14 -11.62 -1.76
C ASN A 19 3.89 -11.21 -0.97
N LEU A 20 4.06 -10.24 -0.08
CA LEU A 20 2.95 -9.51 0.52
C LEU A 20 2.66 -8.29 -0.33
N LEU A 21 1.38 -8.06 -0.58
CA LEU A 21 0.85 -6.79 -1.06
C LEU A 21 0.18 -6.09 0.12
N ILE A 22 0.67 -4.90 0.44
CA ILE A 22 0.10 -4.02 1.46
C ILE A 22 -0.52 -2.82 0.75
N VAL A 23 -1.76 -2.48 1.10
CA VAL A 23 -2.42 -1.24 0.66
C VAL A 23 -2.66 -0.39 1.89
N MET A 24 -2.27 0.87 1.82
CA MET A 24 -2.32 1.78 2.96
C MET A 24 -2.74 3.20 2.53
N TYR A 25 -3.33 3.91 3.48
CA TYR A 25 -3.65 5.32 3.39
C TYR A 25 -2.66 6.11 4.24
N THR A 26 -1.98 7.08 3.65
CA THR A 26 -0.92 7.82 4.30
C THR A 26 -1.43 9.06 5.03
N SER A 27 -0.59 9.55 5.94
CA SER A 27 -0.74 10.86 6.58
C SER A 27 -0.92 12.02 5.59
N GLU A 28 -0.33 11.89 4.40
CA GLU A 28 -0.41 12.84 3.29
C GLU A 28 -1.71 12.76 2.50
N LYS A 29 -2.70 12.00 3.00
CA LYS A 29 -4.01 11.76 2.40
C LYS A 29 -3.96 11.05 1.05
N ASP A 30 -2.94 10.22 0.84
CA ASP A 30 -2.72 9.51 -0.40
C ASP A 30 -2.87 7.99 -0.22
N TRP A 31 -3.35 7.30 -1.25
CA TRP A 31 -3.34 5.84 -1.26
C TRP A 31 -2.08 5.33 -1.95
N LEU A 32 -1.48 4.31 -1.34
CA LEU A 32 -0.32 3.62 -1.90
C LEU A 32 -0.44 2.12 -1.75
N PHE A 33 0.35 1.40 -2.55
CA PHE A 33 0.65 0.00 -2.29
C PHE A 33 2.15 -0.22 -2.09
N ARG A 34 2.48 -1.26 -1.32
CA ARG A 34 3.84 -1.77 -1.12
C ARG A 34 3.86 -3.27 -1.39
N ALA A 35 4.80 -3.74 -2.21
CA ALA A 35 5.08 -5.15 -2.43
C ALA A 35 6.34 -5.55 -1.64
N ILE A 36 6.24 -6.57 -0.80
CA ILE A 36 7.31 -7.01 0.10
C ILE A 36 7.61 -8.50 -0.16
N ASN A 37 8.88 -8.89 -0.22
CA ASN A 37 9.27 -10.30 -0.33
C ASN A 37 9.29 -11.02 1.04
N ALA A 38 9.67 -12.31 1.05
CA ALA A 38 9.72 -13.13 2.25
C ALA A 38 10.80 -12.68 3.24
N GLU A 39 11.83 -12.00 2.74
CA GLU A 39 12.94 -11.43 3.49
C GLU A 39 12.58 -10.09 4.17
N GLY A 40 11.39 -9.55 3.87
CA GLY A 40 10.92 -8.27 4.39
C GLY A 40 11.39 -7.05 3.57
N GLU A 41 12.00 -7.27 2.41
CA GLU A 41 12.48 -6.21 1.52
C GLU A 41 11.33 -5.66 0.68
N VAL A 42 11.30 -4.33 0.54
CA VAL A 42 10.34 -3.63 -0.32
C VAL A 42 10.80 -3.75 -1.77
N LEU A 43 10.08 -4.53 -2.56
CA LEU A 43 10.36 -4.71 -3.98
C LEU A 43 9.79 -3.57 -4.84
N GLN A 44 8.66 -3.02 -4.41
CA GLN A 44 7.99 -1.91 -5.07
C GLN A 44 7.14 -1.11 -4.09
N GLU A 45 7.10 0.20 -4.29
CA GLU A 45 6.16 1.10 -3.65
C GLU A 45 5.66 2.12 -4.67
N GLN A 46 4.35 2.33 -4.68
CA GLN A 46 3.76 3.34 -5.55
C GLN A 46 2.62 4.05 -4.82
N THR A 47 2.66 5.38 -4.86
CA THR A 47 1.65 6.29 -4.30
C THR A 47 0.89 7.02 -5.40
N GLY A 48 0.00 7.94 -5.04
CA GLY A 48 -0.75 8.79 -5.96
C GLY A 48 -2.07 8.17 -6.41
N PHE A 49 -2.59 7.20 -5.66
CA PHE A 49 -3.85 6.56 -6.00
C PHE A 49 -5.02 7.31 -5.33
N GLU A 50 -6.08 7.55 -6.09
CA GLU A 50 -7.29 8.21 -5.57
C GLU A 50 -8.07 7.30 -4.59
N THR A 51 -7.94 5.99 -4.74
CA THR A 51 -8.69 5.00 -3.95
C THR A 51 -7.84 3.79 -3.56
N ALA A 52 -8.20 3.15 -2.44
CA ALA A 52 -7.60 1.87 -2.02
C ALA A 52 -7.68 0.80 -3.11
N MET A 53 -8.81 0.75 -3.83
CA MET A 53 -9.05 -0.21 -4.91
C MET A 53 -8.10 0.02 -6.09
N ALA A 54 -7.79 1.29 -6.42
CA ALA A 54 -6.82 1.60 -7.47
C ALA A 54 -5.40 1.16 -7.07
N ALA A 55 -4.99 1.41 -5.83
CA ALA A 55 -3.72 0.96 -5.29
C ALA A 55 -3.62 -0.59 -5.25
N GLU A 56 -4.67 -1.28 -4.79
CA GLU A 56 -4.73 -2.73 -4.78
C GLU A 56 -4.60 -3.32 -6.18
N LYS A 57 -5.37 -2.79 -7.14
CA LYS A 57 -5.34 -3.25 -8.53
C LYS A 57 -3.95 -3.07 -9.15
N ALA A 58 -3.30 -1.93 -8.91
CA ALA A 58 -1.96 -1.67 -9.39
C ALA A 58 -0.94 -2.66 -8.80
N GLY A 59 -1.00 -2.91 -7.49
CA GLY A 59 -0.12 -3.85 -6.83
C GLY A 59 -0.32 -5.30 -7.26
N ARG A 60 -1.57 -5.73 -7.46
CA ARG A 60 -1.90 -7.04 -8.04
C ARG A 60 -1.33 -7.19 -9.45
N ASN A 61 -1.54 -6.18 -10.30
CA ASN A 61 -1.01 -6.20 -11.67
C ASN A 61 0.52 -6.26 -11.71
N TRP A 62 1.21 -5.59 -10.78
CA TRP A 62 2.67 -5.61 -10.69
C TRP A 62 3.21 -6.98 -10.26
N LEU A 63 2.53 -7.65 -9.32
CA LEU A 63 2.88 -8.99 -8.84
C LEU A 63 2.52 -10.13 -9.80
N GLY A 64 1.73 -9.82 -10.84
CA GLY A 64 1.26 -10.73 -11.89
C GLY A 64 0.26 -11.76 -11.39
#